data_AF-A0A958Z866-F1
#
_entry.id   AF-A0A958Z866-F1
#
_cell.length_a   1.000
_cell.length_b   1.000
_cell.length_c   1.000
_cell.angle_alpha   90.00
_cell.angle_beta   90.00
_cell.angle_gamma   90.00
#
_symmetry.space_group_name_H-M   'P 1'
#
loop_
_entity.id
_entity.type
_entity.pdbx_description
1 polymer ?
#
loop_
_entity_poly.entity_id
_entity_poly.type
_entity_poly.pdbx_seq_one_letter_code
_entity_poly.pdbx_strand_id
1 'polypeptide(L)'
;FSTWMYRVGLNTAITLYRKSKRRIQTQEFENVQFRIKAEEYDDTEEQQLKLLYNAVHELNDIEKALVFLYLEDKDYREISETLGITEVNARVKMNRVKTKLKQILNP
;
A
#
# COMPACT_ATOMS: atom_id res chain seq x y z
N PHE A 1 -45.31 27.22 -48.70
CA PHE A 1 -45.26 26.09 -47.74
C PHE A 1 -43.92 25.34 -47.79
N SER A 2 -43.41 24.99 -48.98
CA SER A 2 -42.15 24.25 -49.19
C SER A 2 -40.89 24.92 -48.62
N THR A 3 -40.72 26.24 -48.78
CA THR A 3 -39.54 26.97 -48.26
C THR A 3 -39.41 26.91 -46.74
N TRP A 4 -40.54 26.98 -46.03
CA TRP A 4 -40.56 26.90 -44.57
C TRP A 4 -40.19 25.48 -44.11
N MET A 5 -40.77 24.46 -44.73
CA MET A 5 -40.47 23.05 -44.44
C MET A 5 -39.00 22.70 -44.70
N TYR A 6 -38.42 23.22 -45.80
CA TYR A 6 -37.02 23.00 -46.14
C TYR A 6 -36.07 23.59 -45.08
N ARG A 7 -36.34 24.82 -44.61
CA ARG A 7 -35.57 25.46 -43.54
C ARG A 7 -35.65 24.69 -42.22
N VAL A 8 -36.84 24.19 -41.87
CA VAL A 8 -37.05 23.37 -40.67
C VAL A 8 -36.24 22.07 -40.77
N GLY A 9 -36.31 21.35 -41.89
CA GLY A 9 -35.55 20.11 -42.10
C GLY A 9 -34.04 20.33 -42.04
N LEU A 10 -33.53 21.36 -42.73
CA LEU A 10 -32.11 21.69 -42.75
C LEU A 10 -31.57 22.06 -41.36
N ASN A 11 -32.27 22.94 -40.64
CA ASN A 11 -31.87 23.35 -39.29
C ASN A 11 -31.90 22.17 -38.31
N THR A 12 -32.86 21.25 -38.49
CA THR A 12 -32.95 20.03 -37.67
C THR A 12 -31.76 19.11 -37.94
N ALA A 13 -31.43 18.86 -39.21
CA ALA A 13 -30.26 18.05 -39.58
C ALA A 13 -28.95 18.64 -39.04
N ILE A 14 -28.76 19.97 -39.17
CA ILE A 14 -27.58 20.67 -38.63
C ILE A 14 -27.52 20.56 -37.10
N THR A 15 -28.65 20.69 -36.42
CA THR A 15 -28.73 20.57 -34.96
C THR A 15 -28.37 19.16 -34.49
N LEU A 16 -28.90 18.13 -35.15
CA LEU A 16 -28.57 16.73 -34.86
C LEU A 16 -27.08 16.44 -35.10
N TYR A 17 -26.51 16.96 -36.18
CA TYR A 17 -25.08 16.81 -36.49
C TYR A 17 -24.18 17.50 -35.46
N ARG A 18 -24.52 18.72 -35.03
CA ARG A 18 -23.75 19.42 -33.97
C ARG A 18 -23.85 18.68 -32.62
N LYS A 19 -25.03 18.12 -32.31
CA LYS A 19 -25.27 17.35 -31.08
C LYS A 19 -24.50 16.03 -31.07
N SER A 20 -24.45 15.31 -32.20
CA SER A 20 -23.66 14.08 -32.31
C SER A 20 -22.15 14.35 -32.18
N LYS A 21 -21.64 15.42 -32.80
CA LYS A 21 -20.21 15.78 -32.73
C LYS A 21 -19.76 16.26 -31.34
N ARG A 22 -20.66 16.86 -30.54
CA ARG A 22 -20.38 17.26 -29.15
C ARG A 22 -20.45 16.10 -28.16
N ARG A 23 -21.05 14.97 -28.53
CA ARG A 23 -21.12 13.79 -27.67
C ARG A 23 -19.74 13.14 -27.64
N ILE A 24 -19.16 13.04 -26.45
CA ILE A 24 -17.95 12.27 -26.23
C ILE A 24 -18.26 10.82 -26.64
N GLN A 25 -17.45 10.24 -27.53
CA GLN A 25 -17.55 8.83 -27.86
C GLN A 25 -17.09 8.02 -26.65
N THR A 26 -18.04 7.63 -25.82
CA THR A 26 -17.84 6.69 -24.72
C THR A 26 -17.91 5.28 -25.29
N GLN A 27 -16.95 4.43 -24.94
CA GLN A 27 -17.07 3.00 -25.19
C GLN A 27 -17.96 2.39 -24.12
N GLU A 28 -18.84 1.47 -24.50
CA GLU A 28 -19.59 0.67 -23.53
C GLU A 28 -18.61 -0.13 -22.68
N PHE A 29 -18.82 -0.08 -21.36
CA PHE A 29 -17.93 -0.65 -20.35
C PHE A 29 -17.69 -2.16 -20.58
N GLU A 30 -18.69 -2.85 -21.15
CA GLU A 30 -18.67 -4.27 -21.49
C GLU A 30 -17.57 -4.66 -22.50
N ASN A 31 -17.15 -3.72 -23.37
CA ASN A 31 -16.11 -3.97 -24.37
C ASN A 31 -14.67 -3.74 -23.86
N VAL A 32 -14.51 -3.14 -22.67
CA VAL A 32 -13.21 -2.75 -22.11
C VAL A 32 -12.88 -3.49 -20.81
N GLN A 33 -13.85 -4.18 -20.21
CA GLN A 33 -13.67 -4.96 -18.97
C GLN A 33 -12.48 -5.94 -19.01
N PHE A 34 -12.24 -6.60 -20.15
CA PHE A 34 -11.14 -7.56 -20.32
C PHE A 34 -9.75 -6.90 -20.43
N ARG A 35 -9.68 -5.58 -20.60
CA ARG A 35 -8.42 -4.82 -20.74
C ARG A 35 -7.93 -4.22 -19.42
N ILE A 36 -8.77 -4.22 -18.40
CA ILE A 36 -8.39 -3.81 -17.05
C ILE A 36 -7.85 -5.07 -16.36
N LYS A 37 -6.53 -5.22 -16.32
CA LYS A 37 -5.92 -6.16 -15.38
C LYS A 37 -6.20 -5.62 -13.98
N ALA A 38 -7.14 -6.23 -13.27
CA ALA A 38 -7.18 -6.08 -11.82
C ALA A 38 -5.92 -6.78 -11.30
N GLU A 39 -4.99 -6.02 -10.73
CA GLU A 39 -4.02 -6.64 -9.82
C GLU A 39 -4.84 -7.17 -8.65
N GLU A 40 -4.74 -8.47 -8.39
CA GLU A 40 -5.33 -9.06 -7.19
C GLU A 40 -4.71 -8.34 -5.98
N TYR A 41 -5.56 -7.93 -5.04
CA TYR A 41 -5.09 -7.34 -3.79
C TYR A 41 -4.27 -8.39 -3.03
N ASP A 42 -2.98 -8.13 -2.87
CA ASP A 42 -2.05 -8.96 -2.11
C ASP A 42 -1.84 -8.34 -0.72
N ASP A 43 -2.36 -9.02 0.32
CA ASP A 43 -2.23 -8.61 1.71
C ASP A 43 -1.06 -9.29 2.43
N THR A 44 -0.20 -10.01 1.71
CA THR A 44 0.90 -10.80 2.28
C THR A 44 1.82 -9.95 3.17
N GLU A 45 2.20 -8.75 2.73
CA GLU A 45 3.04 -7.85 3.52
C GLU A 45 2.35 -7.38 4.82
N GLU A 46 1.06 -7.08 4.76
CA GLU A 46 0.28 -6.64 5.93
C GLU A 46 0.17 -7.77 6.97
N GLN A 47 -0.06 -9.00 6.50
CA GLN A 47 -0.10 -10.18 7.36
C GLN A 47 1.26 -10.46 8.01
N GLN A 48 2.36 -10.37 7.24
CA GLN A 48 3.71 -10.55 7.75
C GLN A 48 4.08 -9.47 8.80
N LEU A 49 3.71 -8.23 8.54
CA LEU A 49 3.94 -7.12 9.46
C LEU A 49 3.17 -7.32 10.78
N LYS A 50 1.91 -7.77 10.70
CA LYS A 50 1.10 -8.09 11.86
C LYS A 50 1.70 -9.22 12.71
N LEU A 51 2.22 -10.28 12.08
CA LEU A 51 2.93 -11.35 12.78
C LEU A 51 4.19 -10.84 13.47
N LEU A 52 4.99 -9.99 12.80
CA LEU A 52 6.17 -9.38 13.40
C LEU A 52 5.84 -8.54 14.63
N TYR A 53 4.80 -7.69 14.56
CA TYR A 53 4.36 -6.89 15.71
C TYR A 53 3.91 -7.75 16.89
N ASN A 54 3.18 -8.84 16.62
CA ASN A 54 2.78 -9.79 17.66
C ASN A 54 4.01 -10.46 18.29
N ALA A 55 4.99 -10.90 17.49
CA ALA A 55 6.21 -11.50 18.00
C ALA A 55 7.04 -10.53 18.86
N VAL A 56 7.11 -9.24 18.47
CA VAL A 56 7.75 -8.20 19.28
C VAL A 56 7.00 -7.98 20.60
N HIS A 57 5.68 -8.15 20.65
CA HIS A 57 4.91 -8.03 21.89
C HIS A 57 5.24 -9.10 22.93
N GLU A 58 5.72 -10.28 22.51
CA GLU A 58 6.17 -11.37 23.39
C GLU A 58 7.58 -11.17 23.97
N LEU A 59 8.30 -10.14 23.52
CA LEU A 59 9.58 -9.75 24.10
C LEU A 59 9.37 -9.09 25.47
N ASN A 60 10.34 -9.27 26.38
CA ASN A 60 10.31 -8.53 27.64
C ASN A 60 10.66 -7.04 27.43
N ASP A 61 10.44 -6.19 28.43
CA ASP A 61 10.59 -4.74 28.29
C ASP A 61 12.01 -4.32 27.88
N ILE A 62 13.04 -5.02 28.38
CA ILE A 62 14.44 -4.75 28.03
C ILE A 62 14.72 -5.15 26.58
N GLU A 63 14.19 -6.29 26.14
CA GLU A 63 14.30 -6.76 24.76
C GLU A 63 13.58 -5.81 23.79
N LYS A 64 12.39 -5.30 24.16
CA LYS A 64 11.65 -4.31 23.38
C LYS A 64 12.42 -3.00 23.24
N ALA A 65 12.94 -2.46 24.36
CA ALA A 65 13.75 -1.24 24.34
C ALA A 65 15.00 -1.40 23.46
N LEU A 66 15.65 -2.57 23.54
CA LEU A 66 16.80 -2.90 22.70
C LEU A 66 16.45 -2.95 21.20
N VAL A 67 15.33 -3.56 20.83
CA VAL A 67 14.84 -3.59 19.44
C VAL A 67 14.46 -2.19 18.97
N PHE A 68 13.78 -1.41 19.80
CA PHE A 68 13.35 -0.06 19.49
C PHE A 68 14.54 0.83 19.13
N LEU A 69 15.56 0.89 19.99
CA LEU A 69 16.77 1.69 19.71
C LEU A 69 17.52 1.22 18.47
N TYR A 70 17.55 -0.09 18.22
CA TYR A 70 18.16 -0.63 17.00
C TYR A 70 17.41 -0.25 15.73
N LEU A 71 16.08 -0.16 15.78
CA LEU A 71 15.25 0.32 14.66
C LEU A 71 15.38 1.83 14.45
N GLU A 72 15.78 2.59 15.46
CA GLU A 72 16.17 4.00 15.35
C GLU A 72 17.61 4.19 14.82
N ASP A 73 18.23 3.14 14.27
CA ASP A 73 19.60 3.12 13.75
C ASP A 73 20.68 3.54 14.79
N LYS A 74 20.40 3.35 16.08
CA LYS A 74 21.39 3.58 17.14
C LYS A 74 22.49 2.54 17.08
N ASP A 75 23.73 3.00 17.25
CA ASP A 75 24.85 2.08 17.37
C ASP A 75 24.84 1.36 18.73
N TYR A 76 25.55 0.23 18.84
CA TYR A 76 25.56 -0.55 20.08
C TYR A 76 26.16 0.19 21.27
N ARG A 77 26.98 1.22 21.03
CA ARG A 77 27.56 2.05 22.08
C ARG A 77 26.47 2.95 22.67
N GLU A 78 25.75 3.70 21.85
CA GLU A 78 24.60 4.52 22.26
C GLU A 78 23.51 3.68 22.95
N ILE A 79 23.21 2.49 22.40
CA ILE A 79 22.27 1.54 23.01
C ILE A 79 22.73 1.13 24.40
N SER A 80 24.02 0.80 24.54
CA SER A 80 24.58 0.34 25.81
C SER A 80 24.59 1.44 26.88
N GLU A 81 24.89 2.67 26.47
CA GLU A 81 24.85 3.86 27.32
C GLU A 81 23.40 4.14 27.78
N THR A 82 22.44 4.04 26.86
CA THR A 82 21.01 4.27 27.16
C THR A 82 20.42 3.21 28.10
N LEU A 83 20.77 1.94 27.88
CA LEU A 83 20.24 0.81 28.67
C LEU A 83 21.03 0.51 29.94
N GLY A 84 22.16 1.18 30.18
CA GLY A 84 23.01 0.96 31.35
C GLY A 84 23.67 -0.43 31.37
N ILE A 85 23.97 -1.00 30.20
CA ILE A 85 24.64 -2.30 30.04
C ILE A 85 25.95 -2.14 29.28
N THR A 86 26.76 -3.19 29.19
CA THR A 86 27.95 -3.16 28.33
C THR A 86 27.60 -3.33 26.87
N GLU A 87 28.38 -2.73 25.98
CA GLU A 87 28.24 -2.84 24.52
C GLU A 87 28.26 -4.30 24.03
N VAL A 88 29.10 -5.14 24.65
CA VAL A 88 29.15 -6.59 24.37
C VAL A 88 27.83 -7.26 24.79
N ASN A 89 27.27 -6.93 25.96
CA ASN A 89 25.99 -7.48 26.40
C ASN A 89 24.84 -7.05 25.47
N ALA A 90 24.84 -5.79 25.01
CA ALA A 90 23.87 -5.28 24.03
C ALA A 90 23.88 -6.10 22.72
N ARG A 91 25.08 -6.35 22.16
CA ARG A 91 25.23 -7.20 20.96
C ARG A 91 24.74 -8.63 21.18
N VAL A 92 25.14 -9.25 22.30
CA VAL A 92 24.74 -10.64 22.63
C VAL A 92 23.23 -10.73 22.82
N LYS A 93 22.63 -9.79 23.55
CA LYS A 93 21.17 -9.72 23.73
C LYS A 93 20.46 -9.52 22.40
N MET A 94 20.96 -8.66 21.53
CA MET A 94 20.35 -8.43 20.21
C MET A 94 20.33 -9.71 19.37
N ASN A 95 21.44 -10.45 19.34
CA ASN A 95 21.49 -11.74 18.64
C ASN A 95 20.45 -12.73 19.20
N ARG A 96 20.32 -12.82 20.53
CA ARG A 96 19.30 -13.67 21.17
C ARG A 96 17.88 -13.23 20.82
N VAL A 97 17.60 -11.93 20.79
CA VAL A 97 16.29 -11.40 20.39
C VAL A 97 15.98 -11.74 18.94
N LYS A 98 16.94 -11.57 18.01
CA LYS A 98 16.77 -11.96 16.60
C LYS A 98 16.47 -13.46 16.46
N THR A 99 17.17 -14.31 17.21
CA THR A 99 16.89 -15.76 17.24
C THR A 99 15.50 -16.05 17.80
N LYS A 100 15.11 -15.41 18.90
CA LYS A 100 13.79 -15.58 19.52
C LYS A 100 12.66 -15.17 18.57
N LEU A 101 12.77 -14.01 17.92
CA LEU A 101 11.80 -13.57 16.91
C LEU A 101 11.71 -14.57 15.75
N LYS A 102 12.84 -15.10 15.27
CA LYS A 102 12.84 -16.12 14.22
C LYS A 102 12.10 -17.40 14.63
N GLN A 103 12.23 -17.82 15.89
CA GLN A 103 11.52 -18.99 16.42
C GLN A 103 10.02 -18.74 16.57
N ILE A 104 9.60 -17.53 16.97
CA ILE A 104 8.18 -17.18 17.10
C ILE A 104 7.52 -17.13 15.71
N LEU A 105 8.21 -16.55 14.73
CA LEU A 105 7.67 -16.38 13.38
C LEU A 105 7.68 -17.67 12.55
N ASN A 106 8.64 -18.56 12.81
CA ASN A 106 8.77 -19.87 12.17
C ASN A 106 8.89 -20.96 13.26
N PRO A 107 7.78 -21.34 13.90
CA PRO A 107 7.78 -22.34 14.98
C PRO A 107 8.21 -23.73 14.53
#